data_AF-A0A2D4SKU3-F1
#
_entry.id   AF-A0A2D4SKU3-F1
#
_cell.length_a   1.000
_cell.length_b   1.000
_cell.length_c   1.000
_cell.angle_alpha   90.00
_cell.angle_beta   90.00
_cell.angle_gamma   90.00
#
_symmetry.space_group_name_H-M   'P 1'
#
loop_
_entity.id
_entity.type
_entity.pdbx_description
1 polymer ?
#
loop_
_entity_poly.entity_id
_entity_poly.type
_entity_poly.pdbx_seq_one_letter_code
_entity_poly.pdbx_strand_id
1 'polypeptide(L)'
;MSWDRSWAFEKKSVLISDVEENARSILKEYNDITVVVEQEASDCITCFFTVPSGAEAHTVEISVYHMGGKSYVVSLEADAADNENQALADTLAEDLAEAFGGEPLEE
;
A
#
# COMPACT_ATOMS: atom_id res chain seq x y z
N MET A 1 -17.26 -6.36 9.73
CA MET A 1 -16.03 -7.09 9.40
C MET A 1 -15.06 -6.00 9.03
N SER A 2 -13.99 -5.79 9.80
CA SER A 2 -12.93 -4.86 9.39
C SER A 2 -12.30 -5.50 8.18
N TRP A 3 -12.34 -4.84 7.04
CA TRP A 3 -11.77 -5.36 5.79
C TRP A 3 -10.30 -4.98 5.63
N ASP A 4 -9.63 -4.64 6.75
CA ASP A 4 -8.26 -4.16 6.77
C ASP A 4 -7.30 -5.34 6.61
N ARG A 5 -6.99 -5.68 5.37
CA ARG A 5 -5.95 -6.64 5.07
C ARG A 5 -4.60 -6.02 5.43
N SER A 6 -3.83 -6.75 6.21
CA SER A 6 -2.58 -6.26 6.77
C SER A 6 -1.47 -7.30 6.65
N TRP A 7 -0.27 -6.84 6.32
CA TRP A 7 0.94 -7.68 6.21
C TRP A 7 2.04 -7.10 7.08
N ALA A 8 2.69 -7.94 7.88
CA ALA A 8 3.81 -7.53 8.70
C ALA A 8 5.14 -7.84 8.03
N PHE A 9 6.11 -6.94 8.17
CA PHE A 9 7.48 -7.18 7.74
C PHE A 9 8.49 -6.60 8.73
N GLU A 10 9.68 -7.20 8.77
CA GLU A 10 10.78 -6.72 9.60
C GLU A 10 11.81 -5.93 8.78
N LYS A 11 12.03 -4.67 9.15
CA LYS A 11 13.11 -3.86 8.59
C LYS A 11 13.75 -3.00 9.68
N LYS A 12 15.02 -2.66 9.54
CA LYS A 12 15.70 -1.81 10.54
C LYS A 12 15.15 -0.37 10.53
N SER A 13 14.81 0.11 9.34
CA SER A 13 14.25 1.44 9.07
C SER A 13 13.56 1.40 7.71
N VAL A 14 12.37 2.00 7.60
CA VAL A 14 11.71 2.30 6.33
C VAL A 14 11.74 3.81 6.14
N LEU A 15 12.32 4.26 5.03
CA LEU A 15 12.27 5.65 4.60
C LEU A 15 11.19 5.81 3.52
N ILE A 16 10.68 7.03 3.34
CA ILE A 16 9.75 7.33 2.23
C ILE A 16 10.32 6.88 0.88
N SER A 17 11.63 7.04 0.65
CA SER A 17 12.29 6.61 -0.58
C SER A 17 12.27 5.08 -0.78
N ASP A 18 12.30 4.30 0.31
CA ASP A 18 12.14 2.85 0.22
C ASP A 18 10.72 2.51 -0.28
N VAL A 19 9.71 3.22 0.24
CA VAL A 19 8.31 3.03 -0.15
C VAL A 19 8.09 3.46 -1.59
N GLU A 20 8.63 4.60 -2.00
CA GLU A 20 8.59 5.06 -3.39
C GLU A 20 9.23 4.04 -4.35
N GLU A 21 10.39 3.48 -4.00
CA GLU A 21 11.08 2.49 -4.84
C GLU A 21 10.24 1.22 -5.00
N ASN A 22 9.70 0.68 -3.91
CA ASN A 22 8.86 -0.52 -3.94
C ASN A 22 7.55 -0.27 -4.70
N ALA A 23 6.85 0.83 -4.43
CA ALA A 23 5.63 1.20 -5.12
C ALA A 23 5.86 1.40 -6.63
N ARG A 24 6.95 2.07 -7.03
CA ARG A 24 7.31 2.21 -8.46
C ARG A 24 7.74 0.90 -9.09
N SER A 25 8.29 -0.03 -8.31
CA SER A 25 8.70 -1.33 -8.82
C SER A 25 7.48 -2.18 -9.19
N ILE A 26 6.47 -2.25 -8.32
CA ILE A 26 5.25 -3.03 -8.60
C ILE A 26 4.47 -2.44 -9.78
N LEU A 27 4.46 -1.11 -9.94
CA LEU A 27 3.80 -0.44 -11.07
C LEU A 27 4.30 -0.85 -12.45
N LYS A 28 5.47 -1.48 -12.57
CA LYS A 28 5.95 -2.00 -13.87
C LYS A 28 5.03 -3.08 -14.46
N GLU A 29 4.30 -3.79 -13.60
CA GLU A 29 3.35 -4.83 -13.99
C GLU A 29 1.94 -4.26 -14.28
N TYR A 30 1.70 -2.98 -13.95
CA TYR A 30 0.42 -2.32 -14.13
C TYR A 30 0.51 -1.23 -15.20
N ASN A 31 -0.15 -1.46 -16.33
CA ASN A 31 -0.26 -0.44 -17.36
C ASN A 31 -1.24 0.64 -16.89
N ASP A 32 -0.84 1.91 -17.04
CA ASP A 32 -1.66 3.11 -16.80
C ASP A 32 -2.02 3.43 -15.32
N ILE A 33 -1.50 2.69 -14.34
CA ILE A 33 -1.59 3.07 -12.92
C ILE A 33 -0.41 3.97 -12.55
N THR A 34 -0.69 5.03 -11.80
CA THR A 34 0.35 5.92 -11.24
C THR A 34 0.29 5.90 -9.72
N VAL A 35 1.39 6.24 -9.04
CA VAL A 35 1.44 6.32 -7.59
C VAL A 35 2.07 7.63 -7.13
N VAL A 36 1.46 8.23 -6.12
CA VAL A 36 2.05 9.29 -5.29
C VAL A 36 2.25 8.71 -3.90
N VAL A 37 3.45 8.89 -3.34
CA VAL A 37 3.74 8.42 -1.98
C VAL A 37 3.92 9.64 -1.10
N GLU A 38 3.15 9.71 -0.01
CA GLU A 38 3.23 10.81 0.94
C GLU A 38 3.51 10.30 2.34
N GLN A 39 4.19 11.13 3.14
CA GLN A 39 4.36 10.86 4.56
C GLN A 39 3.28 11.61 5.33
N GLU A 40 2.24 10.89 5.76
CA GLU A 40 1.11 11.46 6.50
C GLU A 40 1.42 11.67 7.98
N ALA A 41 2.26 10.81 8.56
CA ALA A 41 2.71 10.91 9.95
C ALA A 41 4.16 10.45 10.12
N SER A 42 4.73 10.62 11.32
CA SER A 42 6.10 10.15 11.62
C SER A 42 6.27 8.64 11.49
N ASP A 43 5.17 7.90 11.63
CA ASP A 43 5.03 6.46 11.65
C ASP A 43 4.11 5.93 10.54
N CYS A 44 3.66 6.78 9.61
CA CYS A 44 2.78 6.38 8.51
C CYS A 44 3.26 6.99 7.18
N ILE A 45 3.44 6.13 6.18
CA ILE A 45 3.72 6.50 4.80
C ILE A 45 2.65 5.86 3.92
N THR A 46 1.94 6.65 3.12
CA THR A 46 0.78 6.21 2.36
C THR A 46 1.07 6.29 0.86
N CYS A 47 0.74 5.22 0.15
CA CYS A 47 0.78 5.11 -1.29
C CYS A 47 -0.62 5.36 -1.86
N PHE A 48 -0.77 6.45 -2.62
CA PHE A 48 -1.99 6.81 -3.35
C PHE A 48 -1.86 6.36 -4.80
N PHE A 49 -2.46 5.23 -5.13
CA PHE A 49 -2.48 4.69 -6.49
C PHE A 49 -3.66 5.24 -7.27
N THR A 50 -3.41 5.97 -8.35
CA THR A 50 -4.45 6.41 -9.27
C THR A 50 -4.71 5.33 -10.31
N VAL A 51 -5.92 4.76 -10.27
CA VAL A 51 -6.39 3.71 -11.16
C VAL A 51 -7.38 4.30 -12.18
N PRO A 52 -7.10 4.24 -13.49
CA PRO A 52 -8.05 4.69 -14.50
C PRO A 52 -9.27 3.76 -14.58
N SER A 53 -10.47 4.35 -14.63
CA SER A 53 -11.75 3.65 -14.72
C SER A 53 -12.68 4.35 -15.71
N GLY A 54 -12.48 4.03 -17.00
CA GLY A 54 -13.27 4.63 -18.08
C GLY A 54 -13.01 6.13 -18.22
N ALA A 55 -14.00 6.96 -17.86
CA ALA A 55 -13.92 8.42 -17.93
C ALA A 55 -13.45 9.07 -16.63
N GLU A 56 -13.38 8.30 -15.54
CA GLU A 56 -12.97 8.74 -14.22
C GLU A 56 -11.71 7.98 -13.78
N ALA A 57 -11.10 8.42 -12.68
CA ALA A 57 -10.02 7.70 -12.03
C ALA A 57 -10.36 7.59 -10.55
N HIS A 58 -10.01 6.47 -9.95
CA HIS A 58 -10.19 6.23 -8.52
C HIS A 58 -8.83 6.13 -7.85
N THR A 59 -8.81 6.41 -6.56
CA THR A 59 -7.60 6.36 -5.74
C THR A 59 -7.67 5.14 -4.83
N VAL A 60 -6.63 4.31 -4.87
CA VAL A 60 -6.42 3.22 -3.92
C VAL A 60 -5.35 3.65 -2.93
N GLU A 61 -5.65 3.57 -1.64
CA GLU A 61 -4.77 4.00 -0.55
C GLU A 61 -4.21 2.78 0.19
N ILE A 62 -2.88 2.70 0.25
CA ILE A 62 -2.18 1.62 0.94
C ILE A 62 -1.12 2.23 1.85
N SER A 63 -1.26 1.99 3.15
CA SER A 63 -0.47 2.65 4.19
C SER A 63 0.59 1.71 4.76
N VAL A 64 1.78 2.23 5.03
CA VAL A 64 2.88 1.54 5.70
C VAL A 64 3.10 2.16 7.08
N TYR A 65 2.75 1.39 8.11
CA TYR A 65 2.82 1.79 9.51
C TYR A 65 4.08 1.27 10.19
N HIS A 66 4.76 2.11 10.98
CA HIS A 66 5.80 1.69 11.91
C HIS A 66 5.19 1.32 13.26
N MET A 67 5.15 0.02 13.57
CA MET A 67 4.57 -0.48 14.82
C MET A 67 5.55 -0.42 16.01
N GLY A 68 6.67 0.29 15.85
CA GLY A 68 7.76 0.36 16.82
C GLY A 68 8.83 -0.72 16.62
N GLY A 69 10.04 -0.42 17.10
CA GLY A 69 11.18 -1.32 16.94
C GLY A 69 11.52 -1.53 15.46
N LYS A 70 11.54 -2.79 15.01
CA LYS A 70 11.81 -3.19 13.62
C LYS A 70 10.55 -3.68 12.88
N SER A 71 9.38 -3.54 13.48
CA SER A 71 8.13 -4.07 12.93
C SER A 71 7.39 -3.01 12.12
N TYR A 72 6.95 -3.38 10.93
CA TYR A 72 6.15 -2.55 10.05
C TYR A 72 4.93 -3.32 9.56
N VAL A 73 3.87 -2.60 9.24
CA VAL A 73 2.63 -3.16 8.70
C VAL A 73 2.26 -2.43 7.41
N VAL A 74 2.08 -3.18 6.32
CA VAL A 74 1.36 -2.70 5.14
C VAL A 74 -0.12 -2.94 5.39
N SER A 75 -0.96 -1.93 5.19
CA SER A 75 -2.41 -2.02 5.41
C SER A 75 -3.15 -1.42 4.23
N LEU A 76 -4.13 -2.17 3.71
CA LEU A 76 -5.11 -1.66 2.76
C LEU A 76 -6.27 -1.06 3.55
N GLU A 77 -6.46 0.27 3.45
CA GLU A 77 -7.52 0.96 4.19
C GLU A 77 -8.85 0.84 3.45
N ALA A 78 -9.72 -0.05 3.93
CA ALA A 78 -10.98 -0.35 3.25
C ALA A 78 -11.99 0.80 3.25
N ASP A 79 -11.84 1.76 4.18
CA ASP A 79 -12.70 2.94 4.32
C ASP A 79 -12.25 4.15 3.46
N ALA A 80 -11.16 4.02 2.68
CA ALA A 80 -10.88 4.98 1.62
C ALA A 80 -12.04 4.90 0.63
N ALA A 81 -12.90 5.92 0.63
CA ALA A 81 -14.16 5.98 -0.12
C ALA A 81 -14.03 5.75 -1.64
N ASP A 82 -12.79 5.70 -2.13
CA ASP A 82 -12.39 5.57 -3.52
C ASP A 82 -11.97 4.14 -3.93
N ASN A 83 -12.01 3.13 -3.04
CA ASN A 83 -11.71 1.73 -3.34
C ASN A 83 -12.84 1.00 -4.10
N GLU A 84 -13.34 1.57 -5.20
CA GLU A 84 -14.44 0.99 -5.99
C GLU A 84 -14.06 -0.37 -6.64
N ASN A 85 -12.76 -0.66 -6.77
CA ASN A 85 -12.23 -1.91 -7.31
C ASN A 85 -11.43 -2.69 -6.25
N GLN A 86 -12.14 -3.26 -5.28
CA GLN A 86 -11.57 -4.02 -4.16
C GLN A 86 -10.58 -5.11 -4.63
N ALA A 87 -10.90 -5.85 -5.69
CA ALA A 87 -10.04 -6.93 -6.16
C ALA A 87 -8.66 -6.41 -6.63
N LEU A 88 -8.64 -5.28 -7.33
CA LEU A 88 -7.38 -4.65 -7.73
C LEU A 88 -6.65 -4.04 -6.54
N ALA A 89 -7.38 -3.40 -5.62
CA ALA A 89 -6.81 -2.84 -4.40
C ALA A 89 -6.14 -3.93 -3.54
N ASP A 90 -6.78 -5.09 -3.41
CA ASP A 90 -6.23 -6.27 -2.76
C ASP A 90 -4.94 -6.72 -3.45
N THR A 91 -4.93 -6.80 -4.78
CA THR A 91 -3.72 -7.20 -5.54
C THR A 91 -2.60 -6.18 -5.38
N LEU A 92 -2.88 -4.87 -5.44
CA LEU A 92 -1.88 -3.83 -5.24
C LEU A 92 -1.26 -3.88 -3.83
N ALA A 93 -2.08 -4.18 -2.82
CA ALA A 93 -1.63 -4.31 -1.43
C ALA A 93 -0.80 -5.58 -1.22
N GLU A 94 -1.21 -6.70 -1.82
CA GLU A 94 -0.46 -7.95 -1.83
C GLU A 94 0.91 -7.76 -2.51
N ASP A 95 0.95 -7.18 -3.71
CA ASP A 95 2.19 -6.94 -4.47
C ASP A 95 3.13 -5.99 -3.70
N LEU A 96 2.59 -4.93 -3.08
CA LEU A 96 3.40 -4.01 -2.28
C LEU A 96 3.96 -4.72 -1.04
N ALA A 97 3.15 -5.52 -0.35
CA ALA A 97 3.60 -6.31 0.79
C ALA A 97 4.67 -7.32 0.39
N GLU A 98 4.51 -8.03 -0.73
CA GLU A 98 5.51 -8.95 -1.27
C GLU A 98 6.82 -8.24 -1.59
N ALA A 99 6.79 -7.02 -2.13
CA ALA A 99 7.98 -6.23 -2.39
C ALA A 99 8.77 -5.91 -1.10
N PHE A 100 8.07 -5.75 0.02
CA PHE A 100 8.67 -5.61 1.35
C PHE A 100 9.05 -6.94 2.02
N GLY A 101 8.71 -8.08 1.41
CA GLY A 101 8.84 -9.40 2.03
C GLY A 101 7.90 -9.57 3.21
N GLY A 102 6.72 -8.96 3.16
CA GLY A 102 5.71 -9.01 4.19
C GLY A 102 4.95 -10.33 4.21
N GLU A 103 4.58 -10.75 5.41
CA GLU A 103 3.76 -11.92 5.66
C GLU A 103 2.36 -11.47 6.10
N PRO A 104 1.28 -12.11 5.61
CA PRO A 104 -0.06 -11.75 6.01
C PRO A 104 -0.22 -11.94 7.53
N LEU A 105 -0.81 -10.94 8.18
CA LEU A 105 -1.25 -11.08 9.55
C LEU A 105 -2.55 -11.90 9.52
N GLU A 106 -2.52 -13.12 10.05
CA GLU A 106 -3.73 -13.93 10.20
C GLU A 106 -4.76 -13.17 11.08
N GLU A 107 -6.00 -13.07 10.60
CA GLU A 107 -7.15 -12.56 11.38
C GLU A 107 -7.58 -13.53 12.51
#